data_AF-A0A925MD47-F1
#
_entry.id   AF-A0A925MD47-F1
#
_cell.length_a   1.000
_cell.length_b   1.000
_cell.length_c   1.000
_cell.angle_alpha   90.00
_cell.angle_beta   90.00
_cell.angle_gamma   90.00
#
_symmetry.space_group_name_H-M   'P 1'
#
loop_
_entity.id
_entity.type
_entity.pdbx_description
1 polymer ?
#
loop_
_entity_poly.entity_id
_entity_poly.type
_entity_poly.pdbx_seq_one_letter_code
_entity_poly.pdbx_strand_id
1 'polypeptide(L)'
;MRNPGEALANKFPSIPKTSMDALVKRHPDALRALENASQQEIETVVKALESSANPKEVEDILRSYMYKAQKKARKGVTSGLEVSDDVGSRLEDSLDNLAQARKQGHPFGFKDKAQYEQFISTVDSEVASRGIKGKAKVQGSAMHSKTPGDIDMEIVVEQAEFDRLAKRFLEEAPKGKESTLKVSIAKKKIPSYEFYPDHDPSIASAAKKLTQGADGKPLDVQATLIVKGSDFDLGPFL
;
A
#
# COMPACT_ATOMS: atom_id res chain seq x y z
N MET A 1 4.44 10.92 -22.80
CA MET A 1 5.47 10.60 -21.79
C MET A 1 6.28 9.43 -22.33
N ARG A 2 7.62 9.43 -22.20
CA ARG A 2 8.44 8.25 -22.56
C ARG A 2 7.99 7.05 -21.72
N ASN A 3 8.01 5.86 -22.31
CA ASN A 3 7.80 4.61 -21.59
C ASN A 3 8.91 4.46 -20.54
N PRO A 4 8.62 4.39 -19.23
CA PRO A 4 9.64 4.29 -18.18
C PRO A 4 10.56 3.08 -18.35
N GLY A 5 10.06 1.96 -18.88
CA GLY A 5 10.86 0.76 -19.12
C GLY A 5 11.91 0.98 -20.21
N GLU A 6 11.51 1.58 -21.33
CA GLU A 6 12.44 1.95 -22.40
C GLU A 6 13.47 2.98 -21.93
N ALA A 7 13.06 3.94 -21.08
CA ALA A 7 13.98 4.92 -20.52
C ALA A 7 15.06 4.26 -19.64
N LEU A 8 14.68 3.31 -18.78
CA LEU A 8 15.63 2.55 -17.96
C LEU A 8 16.55 1.67 -18.82
N ALA A 9 16.00 0.92 -19.78
CA ALA A 9 16.79 0.07 -20.67
C ALA A 9 17.85 0.86 -21.46
N ASN A 10 17.49 2.06 -21.93
CA ASN A 10 18.42 2.95 -22.62
C ASN A 10 19.45 3.59 -21.68
N LYS A 11 19.08 3.85 -20.41
CA LYS A 11 19.99 4.40 -19.39
C LYS A 11 21.07 3.40 -18.96
N PHE A 12 20.75 2.10 -18.97
CA PHE A 12 21.66 1.04 -18.50
C PHE A 12 21.87 -0.07 -19.55
N PRO A 13 22.53 0.23 -20.68
CA PRO A 13 22.72 -0.72 -21.77
C PRO A 13 23.66 -1.90 -21.43
N SER A 14 24.43 -1.78 -20.34
CA SER A 14 25.34 -2.80 -19.82
C SER A 14 24.61 -3.92 -19.05
N ILE A 15 23.38 -3.69 -18.60
CA ILE A 15 22.59 -4.70 -17.89
C ILE A 15 22.13 -5.77 -18.90
N PRO A 16 22.29 -7.07 -18.59
CA PRO A 16 21.83 -8.14 -19.47
C PRO A 16 20.37 -7.96 -19.90
N LYS A 17 20.09 -8.12 -21.19
CA LYS A 17 18.74 -7.94 -21.74
C LYS A 17 17.69 -8.77 -21.00
N THR A 18 18.02 -10.01 -20.63
CA THR A 18 17.14 -10.90 -19.88
C THR A 18 16.75 -10.34 -18.51
N SER A 19 17.71 -9.72 -17.81
CA SER A 19 17.49 -9.05 -16.54
C SER A 19 16.69 -7.77 -16.69
N MET A 20 16.97 -6.99 -17.74
CA MET A 20 16.19 -5.80 -18.06
C MET A 20 14.74 -6.18 -18.43
N ASP A 21 14.53 -7.26 -19.19
CA ASP A 21 13.20 -7.77 -19.53
C ASP A 21 12.38 -8.17 -18.30
N ALA A 22 13.04 -8.65 -17.22
CA ALA A 22 12.39 -8.94 -15.94
C ALA A 22 11.97 -7.66 -15.19
N LEU A 23 12.67 -6.55 -15.40
CA LEU A 23 12.38 -5.25 -14.81
C LEU A 23 11.36 -4.44 -15.62
N VAL A 24 11.53 -4.26 -16.93
CA VAL A 24 10.69 -3.34 -17.74
C VAL A 24 9.22 -3.78 -17.88
N LYS A 25 8.90 -5.03 -17.54
CA LYS A 25 7.53 -5.55 -17.50
C LYS A 25 6.78 -5.16 -16.21
N ARG A 26 7.47 -4.55 -15.24
CA ARG A 26 6.88 -4.13 -13.97
C ARG A 26 6.04 -2.87 -14.13
N HIS A 27 5.17 -2.64 -13.15
CA HIS A 27 4.27 -1.49 -13.12
C HIS A 27 5.04 -0.15 -13.34
N PRO A 28 4.50 0.79 -14.14
CA PRO A 28 5.18 2.06 -14.44
C PRO A 28 5.65 2.84 -13.21
N ASP A 29 4.87 2.87 -12.13
CA ASP A 29 5.30 3.54 -10.89
C ASP A 29 6.50 2.87 -10.21
N ALA A 30 6.64 1.54 -10.30
CA ALA A 30 7.84 0.85 -9.80
C ALA A 30 9.07 1.26 -10.62
N LEU A 31 8.90 1.38 -11.95
CA LEU A 31 9.98 1.82 -12.85
C LEU A 31 10.36 3.27 -12.60
N ARG A 32 9.38 4.15 -12.34
CA ARG A 32 9.63 5.55 -12.03
C ARG A 32 10.37 5.74 -10.70
N ALA A 33 10.14 4.85 -9.74
CA ALA A 33 10.92 4.85 -8.49
C ALA A 33 12.43 4.68 -8.75
N LEU A 34 12.83 4.16 -9.90
CA LEU A 34 14.23 3.88 -10.29
C LEU A 34 14.82 4.93 -11.23
N GLU A 35 14.11 6.02 -11.54
CA GLU A 35 14.57 7.03 -12.52
C GLU A 35 15.95 7.61 -12.19
N ASN A 36 16.24 7.80 -10.91
CA ASN A 36 17.52 8.32 -10.43
C ASN A 36 18.53 7.25 -10.03
N ALA A 37 18.13 5.97 -10.02
CA ALA A 37 19.00 4.88 -9.60
C ALA A 37 20.32 4.86 -10.40
N SER A 38 21.39 4.41 -9.76
CA SER A 38 22.66 4.02 -10.36
C SER A 38 22.57 2.62 -10.98
N GLN A 39 23.56 2.25 -11.79
CA GLN A 39 23.60 0.90 -12.38
C GLN A 39 23.62 -0.19 -11.29
N GLN A 40 24.40 0.02 -10.23
CA GLN A 40 24.51 -0.93 -9.12
C GLN A 40 23.15 -1.16 -8.43
N GLU A 41 22.36 -0.10 -8.24
CA GLU A 41 21.03 -0.24 -7.64
C GLU A 41 20.05 -0.96 -8.56
N ILE A 42 20.15 -0.76 -9.88
CA ILE A 42 19.37 -1.53 -10.85
C ILE A 42 19.74 -3.02 -10.78
N GLU A 43 21.02 -3.35 -10.67
CA GLU A 43 21.49 -4.74 -10.48
C GLU A 43 20.93 -5.34 -9.19
N THR A 44 20.93 -4.58 -8.08
CA THR A 44 20.30 -4.99 -6.82
C THR A 44 18.81 -5.29 -7.00
N VAL A 45 18.05 -4.39 -7.65
CA VAL A 45 16.61 -4.56 -7.88
C VAL A 45 16.32 -5.77 -8.77
N VAL A 46 17.06 -5.93 -9.86
CA VAL A 46 16.98 -7.08 -10.75
C VAL A 46 17.21 -8.37 -9.97
N LYS A 47 18.28 -8.42 -9.18
CA LYS A 47 18.61 -9.59 -8.37
C LYS A 47 17.49 -9.91 -7.37
N ALA A 48 16.90 -8.89 -6.73
CA ALA A 48 15.74 -9.08 -5.86
C ALA A 48 14.52 -9.63 -6.61
N LEU A 49 14.24 -9.14 -7.82
CA LEU A 49 13.15 -9.65 -8.67
C LEU A 49 13.36 -11.10 -9.11
N GLU A 50 14.60 -11.47 -9.45
CA GLU A 50 14.95 -12.81 -9.94
C GLU A 50 15.01 -13.85 -8.80
N SER A 51 15.43 -13.43 -7.60
CA SER A 51 15.57 -14.33 -6.45
C SER A 51 14.33 -14.41 -5.55
N SER A 52 13.40 -13.47 -5.67
CA SER A 52 12.18 -13.46 -4.85
C SER A 52 11.20 -14.55 -5.29
N ALA A 53 10.68 -15.30 -4.31
CA ALA A 53 9.57 -16.24 -4.52
C ALA A 53 8.27 -15.52 -4.96
N ASN A 54 8.16 -14.21 -4.67
CA ASN A 54 7.05 -13.37 -5.09
C ASN A 54 7.57 -12.02 -5.61
N PRO A 55 7.93 -11.91 -6.91
CA PRO A 55 8.45 -10.68 -7.50
C PRO A 55 7.48 -9.49 -7.43
N LYS A 56 6.18 -9.73 -7.21
CA LYS A 56 5.19 -8.68 -7.00
C LYS A 56 5.49 -7.86 -5.72
N GLU A 57 6.09 -8.46 -4.69
CA GLU A 57 6.42 -7.74 -3.45
C GLU A 57 7.50 -6.68 -3.66
N VAL A 58 8.50 -7.00 -4.48
CA VAL A 58 9.52 -6.04 -4.90
C VAL A 58 8.87 -4.90 -5.69
N GLU A 59 7.98 -5.23 -6.63
CA GLU A 59 7.23 -4.23 -7.39
C GLU A 59 6.37 -3.34 -6.48
N ASP A 60 5.60 -3.92 -5.55
CA ASP A 60 4.72 -3.17 -4.67
C ASP A 60 5.50 -2.24 -3.70
N ILE A 61 6.64 -2.71 -3.17
CA ILE A 61 7.53 -1.87 -2.35
C ILE A 61 8.04 -0.67 -3.17
N LEU A 62 8.49 -0.88 -4.41
CA LEU A 62 8.94 0.21 -5.29
C LEU A 62 7.80 1.19 -5.63
N ARG A 63 6.59 0.67 -5.90
CA ARG A 63 5.40 1.51 -6.10
C ARG A 63 5.11 2.37 -4.86
N SER A 64 5.31 1.85 -3.66
CA SER A 64 5.14 2.60 -2.42
C SER A 64 6.10 3.79 -2.30
N TYR A 65 7.34 3.66 -2.81
CA TYR A 65 8.32 4.75 -2.82
C TYR A 65 7.87 5.86 -3.76
N MET A 66 7.44 5.50 -4.96
CA MET A 66 6.92 6.46 -5.94
C MET A 66 5.66 7.16 -5.42
N TYR A 67 4.75 6.41 -4.80
CA TYR A 67 3.57 6.98 -4.16
C TYR A 67 3.98 8.03 -3.12
N LYS A 68 4.93 7.73 -2.22
CA LYS A 68 5.41 8.69 -1.21
C LYS A 68 6.08 9.92 -1.84
N ALA A 69 6.94 9.72 -2.85
CA ALA A 69 7.59 10.81 -3.58
C ALA A 69 6.57 11.74 -4.27
N GLN A 70 5.46 11.21 -4.77
CA GLN A 70 4.38 12.00 -5.38
C GLN A 70 3.45 12.68 -4.36
N LYS A 71 3.60 12.45 -3.04
CA LYS A 71 2.63 12.94 -2.03
C LYS A 71 2.49 14.46 -2.04
N LYS A 72 3.59 15.21 -2.23
CA LYS A 72 3.56 16.69 -2.34
C LYS A 72 2.88 17.13 -3.64
N ALA A 73 3.27 16.52 -4.77
CA ALA A 73 2.67 16.79 -6.09
C ALA A 73 1.15 16.55 -6.10
N ARG A 74 0.69 15.46 -5.47
CA ARG A 74 -0.74 15.12 -5.34
C ARG A 74 -1.53 16.09 -4.45
N LYS A 75 -0.85 16.89 -3.64
CA LYS A 75 -1.44 17.99 -2.86
C LYS A 75 -1.38 19.34 -3.58
N GLY A 76 -1.05 19.36 -4.88
CA GLY A 76 -0.99 20.57 -5.69
C GLY A 76 0.32 21.34 -5.61
N VAL A 77 1.35 20.79 -4.96
CA VAL A 77 2.68 21.41 -4.90
C VAL A 77 3.48 20.99 -6.14
N THR A 78 3.68 21.92 -7.08
CA THR A 78 4.24 21.64 -8.42
C THR A 78 5.74 21.38 -8.45
N SER A 79 6.47 21.65 -7.36
CA SER A 79 7.85 21.24 -7.16
C SER A 79 7.91 20.13 -6.09
N GLY A 80 8.57 19.01 -6.38
CA GLY A 80 8.88 18.02 -5.34
C GLY A 80 8.54 16.56 -5.66
N LEU A 81 8.73 16.12 -6.91
CA LEU A 81 8.94 14.70 -7.16
C LEU A 81 10.34 14.36 -6.65
N GLU A 82 10.43 13.95 -5.39
CA GLU A 82 11.70 13.56 -4.74
C GLU A 82 11.86 12.05 -4.88
N VAL A 83 12.30 11.60 -6.06
CA VAL A 83 12.72 10.21 -6.26
C VAL A 83 14.04 10.02 -5.52
N SER A 84 14.14 8.96 -4.73
CA SER A 84 15.32 8.65 -3.92
C SER A 84 16.51 8.34 -4.84
N ASP A 85 17.71 8.81 -4.49
CA ASP A 85 18.96 8.40 -5.14
C ASP A 85 19.57 7.13 -4.48
N ASP A 86 18.90 6.61 -3.46
CA ASP A 86 19.25 5.39 -2.73
C ASP A 86 18.04 4.45 -2.68
N VAL A 87 17.69 3.87 -3.81
CA VAL A 87 16.57 2.93 -3.94
C VAL A 87 17.03 1.50 -3.65
N GLY A 88 18.27 1.16 -4.02
CA GLY A 88 18.82 -0.17 -3.82
C GLY A 88 18.87 -0.57 -2.34
N SER A 89 19.56 0.21 -1.51
CA SER A 89 19.70 -0.08 -0.08
C SER A 89 18.35 -0.04 0.64
N ARG A 90 17.50 0.94 0.29
CA ARG A 90 16.13 1.03 0.85
C ARG A 90 15.29 -0.20 0.53
N LEU A 91 15.41 -0.76 -0.68
CA LEU A 91 14.69 -1.96 -1.08
C LEU A 91 15.18 -3.17 -0.29
N GLU A 92 16.50 -3.36 -0.16
CA GLU A 92 17.08 -4.44 0.64
C GLU A 92 16.59 -4.37 2.10
N ASP A 93 16.69 -3.19 2.73
CA ASP A 93 16.17 -2.95 4.08
C ASP A 93 14.66 -3.28 4.18
N SER A 94 13.88 -2.90 3.16
CA SER A 94 12.43 -3.17 3.14
C SER A 94 12.11 -4.65 3.02
N LEU A 95 12.88 -5.40 2.22
CA LEU A 95 12.72 -6.85 2.08
C LEU A 95 13.13 -7.59 3.35
N ASP A 96 14.22 -7.18 3.99
CA ASP A 96 14.65 -7.72 5.29
C ASP A 96 13.61 -7.46 6.38
N ASN A 97 13.07 -6.23 6.43
CA ASN A 97 11.99 -5.88 7.35
C ASN A 97 10.73 -6.70 7.09
N LEU A 98 10.38 -6.92 5.81
CA LEU A 98 9.24 -7.78 5.45
C LEU A 98 9.44 -9.22 5.92
N ALA A 99 10.63 -9.78 5.71
CA ALA A 99 10.97 -11.11 6.21
C ALA A 99 10.89 -11.17 7.75
N GLN A 100 11.34 -10.11 8.43
CA GLN A 100 11.23 -9.99 9.89
C GLN A 100 9.77 -9.95 10.36
N ALA A 101 8.92 -9.11 9.77
CA ALA A 101 7.50 -9.01 10.10
C ALA A 101 6.78 -10.36 9.94
N ARG A 102 7.10 -11.11 8.88
CA ARG A 102 6.60 -12.47 8.67
C ARG A 102 7.08 -13.44 9.73
N LYS A 103 8.37 -13.40 10.06
CA LYS A 103 8.97 -14.28 11.07
C LYS A 103 8.38 -14.07 12.47
N GLN A 104 8.12 -12.83 12.87
CA GLN A 104 7.50 -12.52 14.17
C GLN A 104 5.97 -12.71 14.17
N GLY A 105 5.35 -12.84 13.00
CA GLY A 105 3.93 -13.11 12.84
C GLY A 105 3.02 -11.90 13.08
N HIS A 106 3.57 -10.69 13.08
CA HIS A 106 2.82 -9.43 13.14
C HIS A 106 3.60 -8.28 12.47
N PRO A 107 2.90 -7.24 11.95
CA PRO A 107 3.56 -6.07 11.38
C PRO A 107 4.32 -5.25 12.43
N PHE A 108 5.16 -4.32 11.96
CA PHE A 108 5.67 -3.26 12.82
C PHE A 108 4.53 -2.32 13.25
N GLY A 109 4.70 -1.67 14.39
CA GLY A 109 3.65 -0.86 15.01
C GLY A 109 2.76 -1.63 15.99
N PHE A 110 3.03 -2.92 16.20
CA PHE A 110 2.43 -3.76 17.23
C PHE A 110 3.54 -4.29 18.15
N LYS A 111 3.25 -4.34 19.45
CA LYS A 111 4.15 -4.82 20.50
C LYS A 111 4.46 -6.30 20.33
N ASP A 112 3.43 -7.10 20.06
CA ASP A 112 3.51 -8.54 19.95
C ASP A 112 2.35 -9.08 19.09
N LYS A 113 2.42 -10.39 18.80
CA LYS A 113 1.42 -11.10 18.00
C LYS A 113 0.02 -11.05 18.63
N ALA A 114 -0.09 -11.12 19.96
CA ALA A 114 -1.40 -11.10 20.62
C ALA A 114 -2.10 -9.74 20.45
N GLN A 115 -1.35 -8.64 20.54
CA GLN A 115 -1.89 -7.30 20.25
C GLN A 115 -2.35 -7.18 18.79
N TYR A 116 -1.59 -7.74 17.84
CA TYR A 116 -1.97 -7.75 16.43
C TYR A 116 -3.22 -8.60 16.16
N GLU A 117 -3.33 -9.78 16.76
CA GLU A 117 -4.53 -10.62 16.64
C GLU A 117 -5.76 -9.94 17.24
N GLN A 118 -5.60 -9.26 18.38
CA GLN A 118 -6.66 -8.45 18.98
C GLN A 118 -7.07 -7.30 18.04
N PHE A 119 -6.10 -6.65 17.39
CA PHE A 119 -6.34 -5.56 16.44
C PHE A 119 -7.15 -6.05 15.23
N ILE A 120 -6.70 -7.12 14.56
CA ILE A 120 -7.41 -7.68 13.41
C ILE A 120 -8.80 -8.18 13.82
N SER A 121 -8.95 -8.85 14.95
CA SER A 121 -10.26 -9.33 15.42
C SER A 121 -11.24 -8.18 15.70
N THR A 122 -10.75 -7.07 16.29
CA THR A 122 -11.55 -5.85 16.49
C THR A 122 -11.99 -5.29 15.15
N VAL A 123 -11.07 -5.17 14.19
CA VAL A 123 -11.39 -4.62 12.87
C VAL A 123 -12.35 -5.51 12.09
N ASP A 124 -12.13 -6.83 12.05
CA ASP A 124 -13.02 -7.76 11.37
C ASP A 124 -14.44 -7.74 11.96
N SER A 125 -14.56 -7.58 13.29
CA SER A 125 -15.86 -7.42 13.96
C SER A 125 -16.57 -6.14 13.51
N GLU A 126 -15.83 -5.04 13.37
CA GLU A 126 -16.34 -3.76 12.87
C GLU A 126 -16.70 -3.83 11.37
N VAL A 127 -15.93 -4.55 10.56
CA VAL A 127 -16.26 -4.81 9.15
C VAL A 127 -17.56 -5.62 9.05
N ALA A 128 -17.68 -6.67 9.85
CA ALA A 128 -18.86 -7.54 9.87
C ALA A 128 -20.12 -6.80 10.37
N SER A 129 -20.02 -5.95 11.40
CA SER A 129 -21.15 -5.19 11.94
C SER A 129 -21.75 -4.22 10.91
N ARG A 130 -20.95 -3.80 9.92
CA ARG A 130 -21.38 -2.95 8.79
C ARG A 130 -21.93 -3.76 7.60
N GLY A 131 -22.06 -5.07 7.75
CA GLY A 131 -22.56 -5.99 6.73
C GLY A 131 -21.63 -6.12 5.53
N ILE A 132 -20.32 -5.93 5.73
CA ILE A 132 -19.29 -6.06 4.69
C ILE A 132 -18.72 -7.48 4.78
N LYS A 133 -18.79 -8.23 3.67
CA LYS A 133 -18.24 -9.59 3.58
C LYS A 133 -16.79 -9.57 3.08
N GLY A 134 -15.91 -8.92 3.83
CA GLY A 134 -14.48 -8.81 3.53
C GLY A 134 -13.64 -9.18 4.74
N LYS A 135 -12.35 -9.46 4.49
CA LYS A 135 -11.35 -9.61 5.56
C LYS A 135 -10.42 -8.43 5.52
N ALA A 136 -10.10 -7.91 6.71
CA ALA A 136 -9.13 -6.86 6.84
C ALA A 136 -7.71 -7.42 6.82
N LYS A 137 -6.80 -6.72 6.15
CA LYS A 137 -5.36 -7.02 6.13
C LYS A 137 -4.57 -5.76 6.39
N VAL A 138 -3.47 -5.87 7.14
CA VAL A 138 -2.51 -4.77 7.28
C VAL A 138 -1.58 -4.79 6.08
N GLN A 139 -1.27 -3.60 5.57
CA GLN A 139 -0.41 -3.38 4.41
C GLN A 139 0.52 -2.18 4.62
N GLY A 140 1.21 -1.80 3.54
CA GLY A 140 1.96 -0.56 3.48
C GLY A 140 3.17 -0.56 4.40
N SER A 141 3.51 0.61 4.95
CA SER A 141 4.80 0.78 5.62
C SER A 141 5.00 -0.07 6.87
N ALA A 142 3.91 -0.45 7.55
CA ALA A 142 3.94 -1.35 8.70
C ALA A 142 4.52 -2.74 8.37
N MET A 143 4.52 -3.12 7.10
CA MET A 143 5.03 -4.42 6.65
C MET A 143 6.53 -4.41 6.34
N HIS A 144 7.13 -3.26 6.07
CA HIS A 144 8.50 -3.18 5.55
C HIS A 144 9.33 -1.99 6.10
N SER A 145 8.81 -1.27 7.10
CA SER A 145 9.50 -0.21 7.83
C SER A 145 9.43 -0.48 9.33
N LYS A 146 10.59 -0.43 10.00
CA LYS A 146 10.66 -0.55 11.47
C LYS A 146 9.96 0.61 12.20
N THR A 147 9.78 1.74 11.52
CA THR A 147 9.18 2.96 12.04
C THR A 147 8.02 3.40 11.14
N PRO A 148 6.91 2.64 11.11
CA PRO A 148 5.76 3.04 10.31
C PRO A 148 5.16 4.35 10.83
N GLY A 149 4.71 5.21 9.91
CA GLY A 149 4.04 6.47 10.27
C GLY A 149 2.54 6.30 10.56
N ASP A 150 1.96 5.24 10.02
CA ASP A 150 0.55 4.88 10.08
C ASP A 150 0.39 3.36 9.88
N ILE A 151 -0.78 2.84 10.24
CA ILE A 151 -1.22 1.48 9.92
C ILE A 151 -2.27 1.58 8.80
N ASP A 152 -1.86 1.22 7.59
CA ASP A 152 -2.76 1.10 6.45
C ASP A 152 -3.40 -0.29 6.42
N MET A 153 -4.71 -0.31 6.14
CA MET A 153 -5.50 -1.53 6.07
C MET A 153 -6.36 -1.60 4.82
N GLU A 154 -6.49 -2.83 4.31
CA GLU A 154 -7.38 -3.14 3.20
C GLU A 154 -8.46 -4.12 3.62
N ILE A 155 -9.68 -3.78 3.28
CA ILE A 155 -10.83 -4.68 3.35
C ILE A 155 -11.06 -5.13 1.92
N VAL A 156 -10.59 -6.33 1.60
CA VAL A 156 -10.64 -6.84 0.22
C VAL A 156 -11.95 -7.56 0.00
N VAL A 157 -12.69 -7.15 -1.04
CA VAL A 157 -13.96 -7.79 -1.44
C VAL A 157 -13.96 -8.10 -2.95
N GLU A 158 -14.84 -9.03 -3.34
CA GLU A 158 -15.09 -9.30 -4.76
C GLU A 158 -15.89 -8.15 -5.40
N GLN A 159 -15.78 -8.00 -6.73
CA GLN A 159 -16.39 -6.87 -7.47
C GLN A 159 -17.90 -6.72 -7.20
N ALA A 160 -18.65 -7.81 -7.16
CA ALA A 160 -20.10 -7.77 -6.93
C ALA A 160 -20.46 -7.23 -5.53
N GLU A 161 -19.67 -7.57 -4.51
CA GLU A 161 -19.85 -7.05 -3.16
C GLU A 161 -19.45 -5.57 -3.08
N PHE A 162 -18.36 -5.19 -3.76
CA PHE A 162 -17.96 -3.79 -3.88
C PHE A 162 -19.07 -2.94 -4.51
N ASP A 163 -19.66 -3.37 -5.62
CA ASP A 163 -20.71 -2.63 -6.33
C ASP A 163 -21.98 -2.50 -5.47
N ARG A 164 -22.33 -3.56 -4.74
CA ARG A 164 -23.44 -3.55 -3.78
C ARG A 164 -23.22 -2.52 -2.68
N LEU A 165 -22.02 -2.51 -2.08
CA LEU A 165 -21.65 -1.58 -1.02
C LEU A 165 -21.55 -0.14 -1.53
N ALA A 166 -20.97 0.07 -2.70
CA ALA A 166 -20.86 1.37 -3.37
C ALA A 166 -22.23 1.98 -3.63
N LYS A 167 -23.19 1.19 -4.11
CA LYS A 167 -24.58 1.64 -4.29
C LYS A 167 -25.20 2.07 -2.96
N ARG A 168 -25.08 1.23 -1.92
CA ARG A 168 -25.60 1.55 -0.57
C ARG A 168 -25.01 2.86 -0.05
N PHE A 169 -23.69 3.00 -0.08
CA PHE A 169 -23.01 4.20 0.43
C PHE A 169 -23.37 5.47 -0.36
N LEU A 170 -23.66 5.36 -1.66
CA LEU A 170 -24.17 6.48 -2.46
C LEU A 170 -25.60 6.87 -2.09
N GLU A 171 -26.47 5.90 -1.82
CA GLU A 171 -27.85 6.14 -1.39
C GLU A 171 -27.91 6.79 0.01
N GLU A 172 -26.95 6.44 0.87
CA GLU A 172 -26.83 6.94 2.24
C GLU A 172 -25.98 8.22 2.37
N ALA A 173 -25.34 8.67 1.28
CA ALA A 173 -24.41 9.79 1.32
C ALA A 173 -25.13 11.12 1.66
N PRO A 174 -24.58 11.92 2.60
CA PRO A 174 -25.05 13.27 2.84
C PRO A 174 -24.93 14.14 1.58
N LYS A 175 -25.88 15.08 1.41
CA LYS A 175 -25.87 16.04 0.30
C LYS A 175 -24.49 16.70 0.16
N GLY A 176 -23.91 16.64 -1.04
CA GLY A 176 -22.61 17.23 -1.36
C GLY A 176 -21.40 16.30 -1.15
N LYS A 177 -21.61 15.07 -0.67
CA LYS A 177 -20.54 14.05 -0.52
C LYS A 177 -20.54 13.01 -1.64
N GLU A 178 -21.60 12.94 -2.43
CA GLU A 178 -21.78 11.96 -3.50
C GLU A 178 -20.70 12.07 -4.58
N SER A 179 -20.25 13.29 -4.88
CA SER A 179 -19.20 13.53 -5.89
C SER A 179 -17.86 12.93 -5.46
N THR A 180 -17.46 13.14 -4.20
CA THR A 180 -16.24 12.56 -3.64
C THR A 180 -16.31 11.04 -3.63
N LEU A 181 -17.42 10.48 -3.15
CA LEU A 181 -17.62 9.03 -3.13
C LEU A 181 -17.62 8.42 -4.53
N LYS A 182 -18.21 9.07 -5.54
CA LYS A 182 -18.14 8.62 -6.93
C LYS A 182 -16.71 8.56 -7.46
N VAL A 183 -15.85 9.50 -7.09
CA VAL A 183 -14.42 9.46 -7.46
C VAL A 183 -13.72 8.27 -6.81
N SER A 184 -13.99 8.00 -5.54
CA SER A 184 -13.49 6.83 -4.81
C SER A 184 -13.95 5.50 -5.46
N ILE A 185 -15.25 5.39 -5.77
CA ILE A 185 -15.84 4.23 -6.45
C ILE A 185 -15.23 4.01 -7.84
N ALA A 186 -15.05 5.06 -8.63
CA ALA A 186 -14.43 4.97 -9.96
C ALA A 186 -12.98 4.45 -9.89
N LYS A 187 -12.30 4.70 -8.76
CA LYS A 187 -10.96 4.16 -8.47
C LYS A 187 -10.99 2.76 -7.87
N LYS A 188 -12.16 2.14 -7.69
CA LYS A 188 -12.32 0.84 -7.01
C LYS A 188 -11.76 0.83 -5.58
N LYS A 189 -11.80 1.98 -4.91
CA LYS A 189 -11.22 2.20 -3.57
C LYS A 189 -12.09 3.16 -2.77
N ILE A 190 -12.72 2.70 -1.69
CA ILE A 190 -13.56 3.53 -0.81
C ILE A 190 -12.92 3.58 0.59
N PRO A 191 -12.38 4.74 1.01
CA PRO A 191 -11.91 4.93 2.39
C PRO A 191 -13.04 4.76 3.40
N SER A 192 -12.76 4.15 4.55
CA SER A 192 -13.79 3.85 5.57
C SER A 192 -14.49 5.07 6.17
N TYR A 193 -13.88 6.26 6.13
CA TYR A 193 -14.53 7.50 6.54
C TYR A 193 -15.61 7.99 5.54
N GLU A 194 -15.69 7.38 4.35
CA GLU A 194 -16.74 7.61 3.34
C GLU A 194 -17.86 6.56 3.45
N PHE A 195 -17.86 5.71 4.48
CA PHE A 195 -18.98 4.84 4.78
C PHE A 195 -20.03 5.65 5.54
N TYR A 196 -21.11 6.05 4.85
CA TYR A 196 -22.24 6.77 5.43
C TYR A 196 -23.31 5.78 5.97
N PRO A 197 -24.25 6.19 6.86
CA PRO A 197 -24.44 7.52 7.47
C PRO A 197 -24.06 7.64 8.98
N ASP A 198 -23.77 6.55 9.70
CA ASP A 198 -23.60 6.53 11.18
C ASP A 198 -22.32 5.81 11.69
N HIS A 199 -21.18 5.93 11.00
CA HIS A 199 -19.99 5.11 11.28
C HIS A 199 -18.85 5.85 12.00
N ASP A 200 -19.18 6.61 13.04
CA ASP A 200 -18.24 7.12 14.04
C ASP A 200 -18.33 6.25 15.33
N PRO A 201 -17.22 5.64 15.81
CA PRO A 201 -15.89 5.65 15.24
C PRO A 201 -15.79 4.93 13.89
N SER A 202 -14.95 5.47 13.01
CA SER A 202 -14.51 4.76 11.80
C SER A 202 -13.94 3.39 12.18
N ILE A 203 -13.96 2.41 11.27
CA ILE A 203 -13.35 1.09 11.50
C ILE A 203 -11.92 1.23 12.05
N ALA A 204 -11.17 2.18 11.51
CA ALA A 204 -9.82 2.51 11.95
C ALA A 204 -9.76 3.09 13.37
N SER A 205 -10.72 3.93 13.74
CA SER A 205 -10.80 4.55 15.06
C SER A 205 -11.07 3.52 16.18
N ALA A 206 -11.81 2.46 15.89
CA ALA A 206 -12.10 1.39 16.87
C ALA A 206 -10.85 0.65 17.34
N ALA A 207 -9.84 0.51 16.47
CA ALA A 207 -8.63 -0.27 16.75
C ALA A 207 -7.37 0.59 17.01
N LYS A 208 -7.47 1.92 16.91
CA LYS A 208 -6.33 2.87 17.03
C LYS A 208 -5.51 2.71 18.31
N LYS A 209 -6.13 2.34 19.44
CA LYS A 209 -5.43 2.19 20.73
C LYS A 209 -4.52 0.96 20.80
N LEU A 210 -4.61 0.05 19.84
CA LEU A 210 -3.85 -1.20 19.78
C LEU A 210 -2.60 -1.08 18.91
N THR A 211 -2.25 0.13 18.46
CA THR A 211 -1.06 0.40 17.65
C THR A 211 -0.14 1.35 18.41
N GLN A 212 1.17 1.21 18.23
CA GLN A 212 2.17 2.09 18.85
C GLN A 212 3.31 2.37 17.88
N GLY A 213 3.63 3.64 17.70
CA GLY A 213 4.80 4.08 16.95
C GLY A 213 6.08 3.88 17.76
N ALA A 214 7.22 4.11 17.12
CA ALA A 214 8.52 4.00 17.77
C ALA A 214 8.71 4.99 18.94
N ASP A 215 7.93 6.08 18.98
CA ASP A 215 7.90 7.05 20.09
C ASP A 215 6.89 6.67 21.20
N GLY A 216 6.29 5.47 21.12
CA GLY A 216 5.31 4.96 22.08
C GLY A 216 3.91 5.56 21.94
N LYS A 217 3.66 6.45 20.97
CA LYS A 217 2.34 7.04 20.75
C LYS A 217 1.48 6.19 19.83
N PRO A 218 0.14 6.25 19.94
CA PRO A 218 -0.74 5.57 19.01
C PRO A 218 -0.51 6.01 17.56
N LEU A 219 -0.37 5.05 16.65
CA LEU A 219 -0.30 5.34 15.22
C LEU A 219 -1.69 5.67 14.69
N ASP A 220 -1.75 6.52 13.67
CA ASP A 220 -2.98 6.66 12.88
C ASP A 220 -3.27 5.34 12.16
N VAL A 221 -4.55 4.99 12.06
CA VAL A 221 -5.02 3.81 11.34
C VAL A 221 -5.88 4.30 10.19
N GLN A 222 -5.74 3.67 9.02
CA GLN A 222 -6.58 3.94 7.86
C GLN A 222 -7.11 2.62 7.32
N ALA A 223 -8.42 2.50 7.16
CA ALA A 223 -9.05 1.34 6.56
C ALA A 223 -9.72 1.73 5.24
N THR A 224 -9.55 0.89 4.23
CA THR A 224 -10.04 1.11 2.87
C THR A 224 -10.69 -0.14 2.32
N LEU A 225 -11.91 -0.04 1.78
CA LEU A 225 -12.53 -1.09 0.99
C LEU A 225 -11.99 -1.06 -0.44
N ILE A 226 -11.49 -2.19 -0.94
CA ILE A 226 -10.98 -2.31 -2.30
C ILE A 226 -11.55 -3.54 -3.02
N VAL A 227 -11.52 -3.49 -4.35
CA VAL A 227 -11.78 -4.66 -5.18
C VAL A 227 -10.53 -5.53 -5.26
N LYS A 228 -10.69 -6.84 -5.04
CA LYS A 228 -9.64 -7.84 -5.23
C LYS A 228 -9.04 -7.78 -6.63
N GLY A 229 -7.71 -7.77 -6.72
CA GLY A 229 -6.97 -7.67 -7.98
C GLY A 229 -7.03 -6.29 -8.64
N SER A 230 -7.52 -5.25 -7.95
CA SER A 230 -7.42 -3.87 -8.43
C SER A 230 -6.00 -3.33 -8.31
N ASP A 231 -5.73 -2.18 -8.92
CA ASP A 231 -4.44 -1.47 -8.80
C ASP A 231 -4.10 -1.08 -7.36
N PHE A 232 -5.09 -1.13 -6.46
CA PHE A 232 -4.95 -0.86 -5.03
C PHE A 232 -4.79 -2.13 -4.18
N ASP A 233 -4.94 -3.35 -4.73
CA ASP A 233 -4.59 -4.60 -4.04
C ASP A 233 -3.06 -4.75 -3.97
N LEU A 234 -2.47 -3.92 -3.10
CA LEU A 234 -1.04 -3.69 -2.97
C LEU A 234 -0.51 -4.45 -1.76
N GLY A 235 0.29 -5.47 -2.03
CA GLY A 235 1.08 -6.08 -0.99
C GLY A 235 2.27 -5.21 -0.59
N PRO A 236 3.16 -5.74 0.24
CA PRO A 236 3.05 -7.03 0.91
C PRO A 236 1.99 -6.99 2.04
N PHE A 237 1.37 -8.15 2.29
CA PHE A 237 0.41 -8.34 3.39
C PHE A 237 0.95 -9.39 4.39
N LEU A 238 0.43 -9.34 5.62
CA LEU A 238 0.45 -10.43 6.59
C LEU A 238 -0.90 -11.15 6.61
#